data_AF-A0A522EAC5-F1
#
_entry.id   AF-A0A522EAC5-F1
#
_cell.length_a   1.000
_cell.length_b   1.000
_cell.length_c   1.000
_cell.angle_alpha   90.00
_cell.angle_beta   90.00
_cell.angle_gamma   90.00
#
_symmetry.space_group_name_H-M   'P 1'
#
loop_
_entity.id
_entity.type
_entity.pdbx_description
1 polymer ?
#
loop_
_entity_poly.entity_id
_entity_poly.type
_entity_poly.pdbx_seq_one_letter_code
_entity_poly.pdbx_strand_id
1 'polypeptide(L)'
;MVKNHYQKELSIAATQKRNGADNNKKDVKKIQCWLNLYAMRHPMAGTTTGIDGDFGPATEQAAVNFQKATGMPQSGIVNQQLFDLLCDPMRIAFEKPLTANGLRQLVTQAAKQHLTNSPFELNYDNKSNMGPWVRSYMNMNEGTEWFWCMGFVQTIIDQAASTQNKDFRTLMPLTFSCDTVGTHGLNKGWLSRYTQVRNDPSVVQPGDIFLLQKSPNDWIHTGIIIGIGA
;
A
#
# COMPACT_ATOMS: atom_id res chain seq x y z
N MET A 1 2.52 10.39 -12.63
CA MET A 1 2.54 9.82 -11.27
C MET A 1 3.85 10.17 -10.61
N VAL A 2 3.79 10.90 -9.50
CA VAL A 2 4.97 11.27 -8.71
C VAL A 2 5.47 10.09 -7.88
N LYS A 3 4.58 9.16 -7.48
CA LYS A 3 4.90 8.01 -6.64
C LYS A 3 5.08 6.71 -7.45
N ASN A 4 6.24 6.56 -8.09
CA ASN A 4 6.61 5.38 -8.87
C ASN A 4 7.47 4.35 -8.10
N HIS A 5 7.77 4.58 -6.82
CA HIS A 5 8.67 3.73 -6.03
C HIS A 5 8.16 2.28 -5.90
N TYR A 6 6.85 2.06 -5.98
CA TYR A 6 6.22 0.73 -5.96
C TYR A 6 6.80 -0.22 -7.03
N GLN A 7 7.26 0.30 -8.16
CA GLN A 7 7.84 -0.50 -9.25
C GLN A 7 9.04 -1.34 -8.77
N LYS A 8 9.76 -0.87 -7.74
CA LYS A 8 10.87 -1.60 -7.13
C LYS A 8 10.43 -2.82 -6.34
N GLU A 9 9.16 -2.93 -5.97
CA GLU A 9 8.55 -4.10 -5.31
C GLU A 9 8.03 -5.14 -6.31
N LEU A 10 7.98 -4.81 -7.61
CA LEU A 10 7.42 -5.67 -8.65
C LEU A 10 8.46 -6.53 -9.38
N SER A 11 9.72 -6.49 -8.97
CA SER A 11 10.78 -7.31 -9.57
C SER A 11 11.72 -7.96 -8.55
N ILE A 12 12.30 -9.08 -8.98
CA ILE A 12 13.46 -9.72 -8.37
C ILE A 12 14.63 -9.72 -9.37
N ALA A 13 15.86 -9.72 -8.88
CA ALA A 13 17.06 -9.65 -9.72
C ALA A 13 17.41 -10.98 -10.39
N ALA A 14 17.04 -12.10 -9.77
CA ALA A 14 17.29 -13.45 -10.28
C ALA A 14 16.24 -14.44 -9.76
N THR A 15 16.14 -15.59 -10.41
CA THR A 15 15.31 -16.71 -9.93
C THR A 15 15.81 -17.18 -8.56
N GLN A 16 14.90 -17.26 -7.59
CA GLN A 16 15.19 -17.68 -6.22
C GLN A 16 14.67 -19.11 -5.99
N LYS A 17 15.48 -19.98 -5.37
CA LYS A 17 15.13 -21.38 -5.08
C LYS A 17 15.98 -21.94 -3.94
N ARG A 18 15.57 -23.07 -3.35
CA ARG A 18 16.38 -23.73 -2.33
C ARG A 18 17.78 -24.08 -2.87
N ASN A 19 18.82 -23.77 -2.08
CA ASN A 19 20.23 -23.93 -2.44
C ASN A 19 20.63 -23.22 -3.77
N GLY A 20 19.90 -22.18 -4.17
CA GLY A 20 20.21 -21.39 -5.37
C GLY A 20 21.47 -20.54 -5.20
N ALA A 21 22.41 -20.64 -6.13
CA ALA A 21 23.63 -19.83 -6.12
C ALA A 21 23.37 -18.32 -6.30
N ASP A 22 22.31 -17.97 -7.02
CA ASP A 22 21.89 -16.59 -7.28
C ASP A 22 20.90 -16.04 -6.24
N ASN A 23 20.72 -16.76 -5.13
CA ASN A 23 19.85 -16.29 -4.06
C ASN A 23 20.40 -15.02 -3.43
N ASN A 24 19.54 -14.06 -3.14
CA ASN A 24 19.92 -12.87 -2.37
C ASN A 24 18.88 -12.51 -1.32
N LYS A 25 19.37 -12.05 -0.16
CA LYS A 25 18.54 -11.77 1.02
C LYS A 25 17.36 -10.83 0.74
N LYS A 26 17.56 -9.84 -0.13
CA LYS A 26 16.56 -8.81 -0.43
C LYS A 26 15.38 -9.39 -1.19
N ASP A 27 15.64 -10.14 -2.25
CA ASP A 27 14.59 -10.75 -3.08
C ASP A 27 13.88 -11.89 -2.34
N VAL A 28 14.62 -12.69 -1.57
CA VAL A 28 14.01 -13.71 -0.72
C VAL A 28 13.06 -13.08 0.30
N LYS A 29 13.45 -11.97 0.96
CA LYS A 29 12.53 -11.25 1.86
C LYS A 29 11.29 -10.73 1.15
N LYS A 30 11.41 -10.21 -0.08
CA LYS A 30 10.24 -9.79 -0.88
C LYS A 30 9.29 -10.96 -1.13
N ILE A 31 9.83 -12.11 -1.55
CA ILE A 31 9.06 -13.32 -1.80
C ILE A 31 8.34 -13.77 -0.53
N GLN A 32 9.05 -13.86 0.59
CA GLN A 32 8.49 -14.24 1.89
C GLN A 32 7.38 -13.27 2.32
N CYS A 33 7.58 -11.96 2.17
CA CYS A 33 6.54 -10.96 2.43
C CYS A 33 5.28 -11.21 1.58
N TRP A 34 5.43 -11.41 0.27
CA TRP A 34 4.30 -11.64 -0.62
C TRP A 34 3.57 -12.95 -0.35
N LEU A 35 4.29 -14.01 0.00
CA LEU A 35 3.71 -15.30 0.40
C LEU A 35 2.86 -15.16 1.68
N ASN A 36 3.33 -14.38 2.66
CA ASN A 36 2.57 -14.05 3.87
C ASN A 36 1.34 -13.18 3.57
N LEU A 37 1.48 -12.16 2.72
CA LEU A 37 0.35 -11.33 2.29
C LEU A 37 -0.71 -12.15 1.54
N TYR A 38 -0.28 -13.13 0.73
CA TYR A 38 -1.19 -14.07 0.08
C TYR A 38 -1.94 -14.91 1.11
N ALA A 39 -1.25 -15.41 2.15
CA ALA A 39 -1.86 -16.20 3.21
C ALA A 39 -2.93 -15.41 3.99
N MET A 40 -2.73 -14.11 4.20
CA MET A 40 -3.74 -13.24 4.86
C MET A 40 -5.07 -13.19 4.09
N ARG A 41 -5.03 -13.30 2.75
CA ARG A 41 -6.22 -13.34 1.88
C ARG A 41 -6.74 -14.76 1.64
N HIS A 42 -5.85 -15.75 1.74
CA HIS A 42 -6.13 -17.16 1.47
C HIS A 42 -5.60 -18.02 2.63
N PRO A 43 -6.23 -17.97 3.81
CA PRO A 43 -5.70 -18.61 5.03
C PRO A 43 -5.51 -20.12 4.89
N MET A 44 -6.26 -20.77 4.00
CA MET A 44 -6.16 -22.21 3.72
C MET A 44 -5.05 -22.58 2.73
N ALA A 45 -4.36 -21.60 2.13
CA ALA A 45 -3.33 -21.87 1.14
C ALA A 45 -2.01 -22.39 1.75
N GLY A 46 -1.75 -22.13 3.03
CA GLY A 46 -0.52 -22.58 3.69
C GLY A 46 0.75 -21.93 3.13
N THR A 47 0.69 -20.65 2.73
CA THR A 47 1.85 -19.93 2.17
C THR A 47 2.63 -19.11 3.21
N THR A 48 2.22 -19.11 4.48
CA THR A 48 2.95 -18.44 5.56
C THR A 48 4.36 -19.02 5.73
N THR A 49 5.36 -18.15 5.82
CA THR A 49 6.77 -18.53 6.07
C THR A 49 7.49 -17.42 6.84
N GLY A 50 8.64 -17.72 7.45
CA GLY A 50 9.49 -16.70 8.07
C GLY A 50 9.98 -15.66 7.07
N ILE A 51 10.18 -14.41 7.51
CA ILE A 51 10.72 -13.30 6.68
C ILE A 51 12.16 -13.01 7.11
N ASP A 52 13.04 -14.00 6.96
CA ASP A 52 14.45 -13.96 7.35
C ASP A 52 15.41 -13.63 6.19
N GLY A 53 14.92 -13.76 4.96
CA GLY A 53 15.70 -13.62 3.73
C GLY A 53 16.52 -14.86 3.36
N ASP A 54 16.23 -16.02 3.95
CA ASP A 54 16.77 -17.32 3.55
C ASP A 54 15.74 -18.17 2.79
N PHE A 55 16.15 -18.70 1.64
CA PHE A 55 15.28 -19.56 0.82
C PHE A 55 15.42 -21.01 1.30
N GLY A 56 15.01 -21.24 2.55
CA GLY A 56 15.03 -22.55 3.18
C GLY A 56 13.84 -23.44 2.81
N PRO A 57 13.72 -24.63 3.44
CA PRO A 57 12.65 -25.60 3.16
C PRO A 57 11.24 -25.04 3.37
N ALA A 58 11.05 -24.17 4.37
CA ALA A 58 9.75 -23.55 4.63
C ALA A 58 9.34 -22.58 3.51
N THR A 59 10.26 -21.75 3.02
CA THR A 59 10.04 -20.84 1.89
C THR A 59 9.76 -21.62 0.60
N GLU A 60 10.49 -22.71 0.35
CA GLU A 60 10.24 -23.61 -0.78
C GLU A 60 8.84 -24.22 -0.73
N GLN A 61 8.43 -24.77 0.43
CA GLN A 61 7.09 -25.35 0.59
C GLN A 61 5.99 -24.28 0.43
N ALA A 62 6.20 -23.07 0.95
CA ALA A 62 5.27 -21.97 0.75
C ALA A 62 5.15 -21.56 -0.73
N ALA A 63 6.26 -21.54 -1.47
CA ALA A 63 6.25 -21.29 -2.91
C ALA A 63 5.51 -22.40 -3.68
N VAL A 64 5.72 -23.69 -3.33
CA VAL A 64 4.96 -24.83 -3.86
C VAL A 64 3.46 -24.65 -3.62
N ASN A 65 3.08 -24.26 -2.41
CA ASN A 65 1.68 -24.06 -2.04
C ASN A 65 1.05 -22.91 -2.82
N PHE A 66 1.78 -21.81 -3.03
CA PHE A 66 1.33 -20.71 -3.88
C PHE A 66 1.17 -21.15 -5.35
N GLN A 67 2.15 -21.90 -5.88
CA GLN A 67 2.06 -22.46 -7.23
C GLN A 67 0.82 -23.35 -7.39
N LYS A 68 0.58 -24.24 -6.42
CA LYS A 68 -0.63 -25.08 -6.39
C LYS A 68 -1.91 -24.24 -6.39
N ALA A 69 -1.97 -23.20 -5.56
CA ALA A 69 -3.14 -22.33 -5.45
C ALA A 69 -3.41 -21.49 -6.72
N THR A 70 -2.37 -21.23 -7.51
CA THR A 70 -2.43 -20.45 -8.76
C THR A 70 -2.42 -21.32 -10.02
N GLY A 71 -2.50 -22.65 -9.89
CA GLY A 71 -2.49 -23.57 -11.02
C GLY A 71 -1.16 -23.66 -11.77
N MET A 72 -0.06 -23.25 -11.15
CA MET A 72 1.29 -23.31 -11.70
C MET A 72 1.99 -24.64 -11.37
N PRO A 73 3.01 -25.05 -12.16
CA PRO A 73 3.86 -26.18 -11.83
C PRO A 73 4.52 -26.01 -10.45
N GLN A 74 4.35 -27.00 -9.58
CA GLN A 74 4.75 -27.00 -8.17
C GLN A 74 6.25 -27.27 -7.99
N SER A 75 7.09 -26.45 -8.61
CA SER A 75 8.56 -26.60 -8.59
C SER A 75 9.23 -26.08 -7.31
N GLY A 76 8.55 -25.24 -6.53
CA GLY A 76 9.15 -24.50 -5.40
C GLY A 76 10.11 -23.37 -5.81
N ILE A 77 10.30 -23.16 -7.12
CA ILE A 77 11.17 -22.13 -7.68
C ILE A 77 10.37 -20.86 -7.94
N VAL A 78 10.92 -19.70 -7.54
CA VAL A 78 10.32 -18.38 -7.80
C VAL A 78 11.16 -17.64 -8.83
N ASN A 79 10.71 -17.69 -10.08
CA ASN A 79 11.21 -16.83 -11.16
C ASN A 79 10.39 -15.53 -11.23
N GLN A 80 10.76 -14.61 -12.13
CA GLN A 80 10.04 -13.35 -12.29
C GLN A 80 8.56 -13.56 -12.65
N GLN A 81 8.22 -14.56 -13.47
CA GLN A 81 6.81 -14.84 -13.84
C GLN A 81 5.95 -15.23 -12.62
N LEU A 82 6.44 -16.10 -11.75
CA LEU A 82 5.74 -16.45 -10.52
C LEU A 82 5.71 -15.25 -9.55
N PHE A 83 6.78 -14.46 -9.51
CA PHE A 83 6.85 -13.26 -8.70
C PHE A 83 5.86 -12.18 -9.16
N ASP A 84 5.60 -12.06 -10.45
CA ASP A 84 4.56 -11.17 -10.99
C ASP A 84 3.19 -11.55 -10.45
N LEU A 85 2.84 -12.84 -10.43
CA LEU A 85 1.59 -13.33 -9.82
C LEU A 85 1.50 -13.03 -8.33
N LEU A 86 2.61 -13.11 -7.59
CA LEU A 86 2.67 -12.71 -6.18
C LEU A 86 2.36 -11.23 -5.99
N CYS A 87 2.87 -10.39 -6.90
CA CYS A 87 2.77 -8.93 -6.82
C CYS A 87 1.53 -8.35 -7.52
N ASP A 88 0.73 -9.17 -8.20
CA ASP A 88 -0.48 -8.75 -8.93
C ASP A 88 -1.40 -7.82 -8.13
N PRO A 89 -1.66 -8.03 -6.81
CA PRO A 89 -2.49 -7.10 -6.05
C PRO A 89 -1.94 -5.66 -6.07
N MET A 90 -0.63 -5.47 -5.96
CA MET A 90 -0.01 -4.15 -6.04
C MET A 90 0.02 -3.63 -7.46
N ARG A 91 0.35 -4.48 -8.44
CA ARG A 91 0.30 -4.10 -9.85
C ARG A 91 -1.07 -3.56 -10.24
N ILE A 92 -2.14 -4.28 -9.88
CA ILE A 92 -3.52 -3.86 -10.12
C ILE A 92 -3.82 -2.56 -9.37
N ALA A 93 -3.42 -2.44 -8.11
CA ALA A 93 -3.70 -1.24 -7.32
C ALA A 93 -3.07 0.02 -7.94
N PHE A 94 -1.82 -0.07 -8.38
CA PHE A 94 -1.07 1.07 -8.91
C PHE A 94 -1.32 1.35 -10.39
N GLU A 95 -1.48 0.31 -11.21
CA GLU A 95 -1.41 0.42 -12.68
C GLU A 95 -2.76 0.29 -13.38
N LYS A 96 -3.80 -0.27 -12.72
CA LYS A 96 -5.12 -0.35 -13.34
C LYS A 96 -5.67 1.08 -13.58
N PRO A 97 -6.02 1.43 -14.83
CA PRO A 97 -6.48 2.78 -15.15
C PRO A 97 -7.74 3.17 -14.38
N LEU A 98 -7.74 4.41 -13.89
CA LEU A 98 -8.92 5.05 -13.31
C LEU A 98 -9.72 5.72 -14.44
N THR A 99 -11.04 5.64 -14.34
CA THR A 99 -11.96 6.04 -15.42
C THR A 99 -13.09 6.93 -14.93
N ALA A 100 -13.17 7.20 -13.63
CA ALA A 100 -14.21 8.03 -13.06
C ALA A 100 -14.08 9.50 -13.52
N ASN A 101 -15.21 10.18 -13.58
CA ASN A 101 -15.27 11.58 -13.97
C ASN A 101 -15.14 12.49 -12.73
N GLY A 102 -14.14 13.36 -12.75
CA GLY A 102 -13.88 14.30 -11.66
C GLY A 102 -12.89 13.78 -10.61
N LEU A 103 -12.19 14.71 -9.96
CA LEU A 103 -11.09 14.36 -9.06
C LEU A 103 -11.56 13.54 -7.85
N ARG A 104 -12.67 13.94 -7.21
CA ARG A 104 -13.22 13.24 -6.04
C ARG A 104 -13.58 11.80 -6.35
N GLN A 105 -14.21 11.57 -7.49
CA GLN A 105 -14.61 10.25 -7.95
C GLN A 105 -13.39 9.40 -8.31
N LEU A 106 -12.35 9.99 -8.90
CA LEU A 106 -11.07 9.31 -9.13
C LEU A 106 -10.36 8.94 -7.82
N VAL A 107 -10.33 9.85 -6.83
CA VAL A 107 -9.76 9.58 -5.49
C VAL A 107 -10.49 8.40 -4.83
N THR A 108 -11.83 8.40 -4.83
CA THR A 108 -12.61 7.30 -4.26
C THR A 108 -12.47 5.99 -5.05
N GLN A 109 -12.37 6.05 -6.39
CA GLN A 109 -12.10 4.88 -7.22
C GLN A 109 -10.72 4.27 -6.89
N ALA A 110 -9.68 5.10 -6.81
CA ALA A 110 -8.33 4.66 -6.46
C ALA A 110 -8.26 4.09 -5.03
N ALA A 111 -8.88 4.75 -4.05
CA ALA A 111 -8.95 4.24 -2.68
C ALA A 111 -9.60 2.84 -2.62
N LYS A 112 -10.74 2.66 -3.30
CA LYS A 112 -11.42 1.35 -3.39
C LYS A 112 -10.58 0.32 -4.13
N GLN A 113 -9.92 0.70 -5.21
CA GLN A 113 -9.02 -0.17 -5.98
C GLN A 113 -7.87 -0.70 -5.11
N HIS A 114 -7.24 0.15 -4.30
CA HIS A 114 -6.23 -0.30 -3.35
C HIS A 114 -6.85 -1.21 -2.29
N LEU A 115 -7.98 -0.83 -1.68
CA LEU A 115 -8.66 -1.61 -0.65
C LEU A 115 -9.01 -3.04 -1.12
N THR A 116 -9.54 -3.21 -2.32
CA THR A 116 -9.86 -4.52 -2.91
C THR A 116 -8.61 -5.40 -3.10
N ASN A 117 -7.42 -4.79 -3.17
CA ASN A 117 -6.14 -5.49 -3.26
C ASN A 117 -5.44 -5.70 -1.92
N SER A 118 -6.11 -5.38 -0.80
CA SER A 118 -5.70 -5.71 0.57
C SER A 118 -4.28 -5.21 0.93
N PRO A 119 -4.08 -3.89 1.02
CA PRO A 119 -2.78 -3.29 1.26
C PRO A 119 -2.43 -3.35 2.74
N PHE A 120 -2.03 -4.54 3.20
CA PHE A 120 -1.66 -4.78 4.59
C PHE A 120 -0.18 -4.53 4.85
N GLU A 121 0.12 -4.04 6.05
CA GLU A 121 1.46 -4.11 6.60
C GLU A 121 1.77 -5.52 7.13
N LEU A 122 3.06 -5.79 7.27
CA LEU A 122 3.60 -6.96 7.93
C LEU A 122 4.38 -6.54 9.17
N ASN A 123 4.62 -7.50 10.06
CA ASN A 123 5.45 -7.33 11.24
C ASN A 123 6.53 -8.42 11.23
N TYR A 124 7.79 -8.02 11.13
CA TYR A 124 8.95 -8.91 11.17
C TYR A 124 10.16 -8.16 11.72
N ASP A 125 11.22 -8.88 12.11
CA ASP A 125 12.42 -8.30 12.73
C ASP A 125 12.12 -7.40 13.95
N ASN A 126 11.07 -7.72 14.73
CA ASN A 126 10.55 -6.92 15.85
C ASN A 126 10.16 -5.48 15.48
N LYS A 127 9.78 -5.24 14.22
CA LYS A 127 9.31 -3.95 13.72
C LYS A 127 7.89 -4.05 13.18
N SER A 128 7.15 -2.94 13.31
CA SER A 128 5.85 -2.73 12.68
C SER A 128 5.99 -1.87 11.43
N ASN A 129 4.87 -1.65 10.71
CA ASN A 129 4.83 -0.92 9.44
C ASN A 129 5.89 -1.44 8.45
N MET A 130 5.96 -2.76 8.28
CA MET A 130 6.89 -3.40 7.36
C MET A 130 6.17 -3.92 6.12
N GLY A 131 6.95 -4.28 5.10
CA GLY A 131 6.46 -5.01 3.95
C GLY A 131 6.27 -4.15 2.70
N PRO A 132 5.93 -4.81 1.57
CA PRO A 132 5.97 -4.20 0.25
C PRO A 132 4.95 -3.06 0.10
N TRP A 133 3.77 -3.15 0.72
CA TRP A 133 2.77 -2.08 0.69
C TRP A 133 3.26 -0.81 1.39
N VAL A 134 3.85 -0.95 2.58
CA VAL A 134 4.40 0.20 3.32
C VAL A 134 5.52 0.85 2.51
N ARG A 135 6.49 0.07 2.02
CA ARG A 135 7.57 0.59 1.17
C ARG A 135 7.06 1.29 -0.08
N SER A 136 6.01 0.76 -0.71
CA SER A 136 5.41 1.38 -1.89
C SER A 136 4.78 2.74 -1.60
N TYR A 137 4.11 2.88 -0.46
CA TYR A 137 3.52 4.15 -0.03
C TYR A 137 4.54 5.12 0.56
N MET A 138 5.65 4.63 1.10
CA MET A 138 6.62 5.42 1.87
C MET A 138 7.95 5.62 1.13
N ASN A 139 7.94 5.55 -0.21
CA ASN A 139 9.13 5.75 -1.05
C ASN A 139 10.31 4.83 -0.67
N MET A 140 10.03 3.54 -0.54
CA MET A 140 10.94 2.46 -0.11
C MET A 140 11.34 2.44 1.36
N ASN A 141 10.77 3.32 2.19
CA ASN A 141 10.98 3.26 3.62
C ASN A 141 9.97 2.35 4.32
N GLU A 142 10.37 1.77 5.45
CA GLU A 142 9.53 0.93 6.31
C GLU A 142 10.13 0.89 7.72
N GLY A 143 9.34 0.52 8.72
CA GLY A 143 9.79 0.48 10.12
C GLY A 143 8.79 1.10 11.07
N THR A 144 8.97 0.86 12.37
CA THR A 144 8.08 1.33 13.42
C THR A 144 7.83 2.85 13.38
N GLU A 145 8.79 3.62 12.88
CA GLU A 145 8.71 5.07 12.69
C GLU A 145 7.95 5.52 11.42
N TRP A 146 7.71 4.62 10.47
CA TRP A 146 7.09 4.91 9.18
C TRP A 146 5.58 4.67 9.17
N PHE A 147 4.86 5.51 9.93
CA PHE A 147 3.39 5.52 9.91
C PHE A 147 2.86 5.85 8.51
N TRP A 148 2.27 4.85 7.85
CA TRP A 148 2.04 4.92 6.40
C TRP A 148 0.69 5.50 5.98
N CYS A 149 -0.16 5.91 6.92
CA CYS A 149 -1.49 6.47 6.62
C CYS A 149 -1.43 7.65 5.64
N MET A 150 -0.52 8.61 5.84
CA MET A 150 -0.34 9.73 4.92
C MET A 150 0.40 9.31 3.64
N GLY A 151 1.24 8.28 3.69
CA GLY A 151 1.82 7.63 2.51
C GLY A 151 0.77 7.05 1.57
N PHE A 152 -0.23 6.39 2.14
CA PHE A 152 -1.38 5.86 1.42
C PHE A 152 -2.22 6.99 0.84
N VAL A 153 -2.71 7.92 1.67
CA VAL A 153 -3.62 8.99 1.22
C VAL A 153 -2.99 9.82 0.09
N GLN A 154 -1.71 10.20 0.19
CA GLN A 154 -1.06 10.95 -0.89
C GLN A 154 -0.90 10.13 -2.17
N THR A 155 -0.70 8.81 -2.07
CA THR A 155 -0.59 7.93 -3.25
C THR A 155 -1.89 7.91 -4.01
N ILE A 156 -3.02 7.79 -3.30
CA ILE A 156 -4.35 7.80 -3.91
C ILE A 156 -4.62 9.13 -4.63
N ILE A 157 -4.29 10.26 -3.99
CA ILE A 157 -4.51 11.59 -4.59
C ILE A 157 -3.56 11.82 -5.77
N ASP A 158 -2.30 11.37 -5.69
CA ASP A 158 -1.35 11.42 -6.81
C ASP A 158 -1.85 10.62 -8.02
N GLN A 159 -2.35 9.39 -7.83
CA GLN A 159 -2.93 8.59 -8.92
C GLN A 159 -4.14 9.29 -9.56
N ALA A 160 -5.05 9.81 -8.74
CA ALA A 160 -6.24 10.51 -9.22
C ALA A 160 -5.92 11.82 -9.96
N ALA A 161 -5.01 12.63 -9.42
CA ALA A 161 -4.56 13.87 -10.06
C ALA A 161 -3.77 13.60 -11.34
N SER A 162 -2.86 12.61 -11.31
CA SER A 162 -2.06 12.20 -12.48
C SER A 162 -2.93 11.74 -13.64
N THR A 163 -4.07 11.09 -13.38
CA THR A 163 -5.04 10.69 -14.43
C THR A 163 -5.60 11.89 -15.19
N GLN A 164 -5.62 13.08 -14.58
CA GLN A 164 -6.01 14.33 -15.21
C GLN A 164 -4.82 15.19 -15.68
N ASN A 165 -3.61 14.63 -15.72
CA ASN A 165 -2.36 15.37 -15.97
C ASN A 165 -2.14 16.54 -14.99
N LYS A 166 -2.63 16.40 -13.75
CA LYS A 166 -2.48 17.39 -12.68
C LYS A 166 -1.48 16.92 -11.64
N ASP A 167 -0.90 17.89 -10.95
CA ASP A 167 -0.02 17.67 -9.82
C ASP A 167 -0.79 17.83 -8.51
N PHE A 168 -0.84 16.76 -7.70
CA PHE A 168 -1.54 16.80 -6.42
C PHE A 168 -0.93 17.80 -5.43
N ARG A 169 0.32 18.21 -5.63
CA ARG A 169 1.02 19.18 -4.78
C ARG A 169 0.36 20.57 -4.78
N THR A 170 -0.52 20.83 -5.75
CA THR A 170 -1.38 22.02 -5.79
C THR A 170 -2.50 21.99 -4.74
N LEU A 171 -2.84 20.79 -4.23
CA LEU A 171 -3.92 20.56 -3.26
C LEU A 171 -3.39 20.32 -1.84
N MET A 172 -2.22 19.70 -1.71
CA MET A 172 -1.60 19.44 -0.41
C MET A 172 -0.09 19.21 -0.55
N PRO A 173 0.72 19.45 0.49
CA PRO A 173 2.16 19.23 0.43
C PRO A 173 2.53 17.74 0.22
N LEU A 174 3.65 17.49 -0.45
CA LEU A 174 4.28 16.17 -0.48
C LEU A 174 4.93 15.90 0.89
N THR A 175 4.25 15.14 1.74
CA THR A 175 4.67 14.87 3.12
C THR A 175 4.10 13.54 3.63
N PHE A 176 4.75 12.95 4.62
CA PHE A 176 4.22 11.81 5.38
C PHE A 176 3.59 12.22 6.72
N SER A 177 3.59 13.52 7.05
CA SER A 177 3.09 14.05 8.32
C SER A 177 1.63 14.51 8.20
N CYS A 178 0.77 13.91 9.01
CA CYS A 178 -0.62 14.36 9.21
C CYS A 178 -0.67 15.82 9.68
N ASP A 179 0.24 16.24 10.56
CA ASP A 179 0.32 17.63 11.06
C ASP A 179 0.64 18.64 9.96
N THR A 180 1.53 18.26 9.04
CA THR A 180 1.88 19.13 7.91
C THR A 180 0.66 19.36 7.02
N VAL A 181 -0.13 18.31 6.74
CA VAL A 181 -1.37 18.43 5.96
C VAL A 181 -2.45 19.18 6.73
N GLY A 182 -2.64 18.89 8.02
CA GLY A 182 -3.60 19.57 8.87
C GLY A 182 -3.32 21.07 9.00
N THR A 183 -2.08 21.44 9.27
CA THR A 183 -1.62 22.84 9.32
C THR A 183 -1.78 23.53 7.98
N HIS A 184 -1.48 22.85 6.87
CA HIS A 184 -1.70 23.40 5.54
C HIS A 184 -3.18 23.71 5.29
N GLY A 185 -4.07 22.76 5.62
CA GLY A 185 -5.52 22.93 5.48
C GLY A 185 -6.06 24.06 6.36
N LEU A 186 -5.55 24.23 7.58
CA LEU A 186 -5.89 25.38 8.43
C LEU A 186 -5.49 26.71 7.80
N ASN A 187 -4.23 26.83 7.36
CA ASN A 187 -3.70 28.08 6.79
C ASN A 187 -4.42 28.49 5.50
N LYS A 188 -4.96 27.51 4.75
CA LYS A 188 -5.75 27.75 3.53
C LYS A 188 -7.24 27.97 3.79
N GLY A 189 -7.71 27.77 5.03
CA GLY A 189 -9.14 27.80 5.36
C GLY A 189 -9.93 26.63 4.77
N TRP A 190 -9.27 25.51 4.45
CA TRP A 190 -9.89 24.31 3.87
C TRP A 190 -10.26 23.26 4.92
N LEU A 191 -9.69 23.34 6.13
CA LEU A 191 -9.96 22.36 7.17
C LEU A 191 -11.27 22.68 7.91
N SER A 192 -12.28 21.83 7.74
CA SER A 192 -13.48 21.80 8.59
C SER A 192 -13.21 21.02 9.88
N ARG A 193 -13.53 21.62 11.03
CA ARG A 193 -13.38 20.96 12.35
C ARG A 193 -14.50 19.96 12.58
N TYR A 194 -14.26 18.96 13.44
CA TYR A 194 -15.24 17.89 13.71
C TYR A 194 -16.59 18.41 14.22
N THR A 195 -16.62 19.54 14.94
CA THR A 195 -17.86 20.18 15.39
C THR A 195 -18.70 20.69 14.22
N GLN A 196 -18.06 21.30 13.21
CA GLN A 196 -18.72 21.74 11.99
C GLN A 196 -19.26 20.54 11.21
N VAL A 197 -18.46 19.50 11.01
CA VAL A 197 -18.86 18.28 10.28
C VAL A 197 -20.02 17.56 10.98
N ARG A 198 -20.06 17.53 12.32
CA ARG A 198 -21.16 16.91 13.08
C ARG A 198 -22.47 17.70 12.97
N ASN A 199 -22.39 19.02 12.92
CA ASN A 199 -23.57 19.88 12.82
C ASN A 199 -24.10 19.96 11.38
N ASP A 200 -23.20 19.92 10.40
CA ASP A 200 -23.51 19.95 8.99
C ASP A 200 -22.57 18.99 8.22
N PRO A 201 -22.97 17.73 8.02
CA PRO A 201 -22.18 16.77 7.26
C PRO A 201 -21.96 17.15 5.79
N SER A 202 -22.72 18.11 5.23
CA SER A 202 -22.60 18.50 3.82
C SER A 202 -21.31 19.28 3.51
N VAL A 203 -20.60 19.75 4.55
CA VAL A 203 -19.31 20.45 4.42
C VAL A 203 -18.17 19.52 4.00
N VAL A 204 -18.37 18.21 4.04
CA VAL A 204 -17.43 17.20 3.53
C VAL A 204 -18.08 16.38 2.44
N GLN A 205 -17.27 15.76 1.58
CA GLN A 205 -17.72 14.94 0.47
C GLN A 205 -16.81 13.71 0.32
N PRO A 206 -17.31 12.62 -0.30
CA PRO A 206 -16.44 11.54 -0.74
C PRO A 206 -15.26 12.07 -1.57
N GLY A 207 -14.07 11.55 -1.30
CA GLY A 207 -12.80 12.02 -1.86
C GLY A 207 -12.09 13.08 -1.02
N ASP A 208 -12.72 13.61 0.03
CA ASP A 208 -12.01 14.41 1.04
C ASP A 208 -11.09 13.54 1.90
N ILE A 209 -10.07 14.20 2.46
CA ILE A 209 -9.18 13.62 3.48
C ILE A 209 -9.77 13.91 4.85
N PHE A 210 -9.84 12.91 5.72
CA PHE A 210 -10.07 13.14 7.14
C PHE A 210 -8.76 13.04 7.93
N LEU A 211 -8.68 13.75 9.04
CA LEU A 211 -7.58 13.70 9.99
C LEU A 211 -8.12 13.39 11.38
N LEU A 212 -7.59 12.37 12.04
CA LEU A 212 -7.90 12.08 13.44
C LEU A 212 -7.01 12.93 14.34
N GLN A 213 -7.66 13.77 15.13
CA GLN A 213 -7.01 14.71 16.02
C GLN A 213 -6.74 14.06 17.38
N LYS A 214 -5.51 14.20 17.89
CA LYS A 214 -5.16 13.84 19.27
C LYS A 214 -5.26 15.06 20.19
N SER A 215 -4.76 16.21 19.75
CA SER A 215 -4.85 17.49 20.48
C SER A 215 -4.94 18.68 19.51
N PRO A 216 -5.19 19.92 19.97
CA PRO A 216 -5.22 21.09 19.09
C PRO A 216 -3.96 21.19 18.20
N ASN A 217 -4.15 21.08 16.89
CA ASN A 217 -3.10 21.10 15.86
C ASN A 217 -2.11 19.91 15.88
N ASP A 218 -2.55 18.77 16.44
CA ASP A 218 -1.84 17.50 16.47
C ASP A 218 -2.77 16.38 15.95
N TRP A 219 -2.42 15.83 14.79
CA TRP A 219 -3.16 14.80 14.08
C TRP A 219 -2.30 13.56 13.90
N ILE A 220 -2.87 12.41 14.26
CA ILE A 220 -2.12 11.16 14.38
C ILE A 220 -2.45 10.13 13.31
N HIS A 221 -3.52 10.36 12.55
CA HIS A 221 -3.99 9.43 11.53
C HIS A 221 -4.79 10.15 10.46
N THR A 222 -4.85 9.55 9.28
CA THR A 222 -5.58 10.08 8.15
C THR A 222 -6.16 8.97 7.29
N GLY A 223 -7.21 9.30 6.55
CA GLY A 223 -7.78 8.44 5.52
C GLY A 223 -8.61 9.24 4.54
N ILE A 224 -9.28 8.52 3.65
CA ILE A 224 -10.13 9.11 2.60
C ILE A 224 -11.58 8.81 2.93
N ILE A 225 -12.42 9.84 2.87
CA ILE A 225 -13.86 9.71 2.98
C ILE A 225 -14.37 9.02 1.72
N ILE A 226 -14.95 7.82 1.84
CA ILE A 226 -15.53 7.07 0.70
C ILE A 226 -17.06 7.09 0.69
N GLY A 227 -17.65 7.66 1.73
CA GLY A 227 -19.10 7.79 1.94
C GLY A 227 -19.35 8.61 3.21
N ILE A 228 -20.55 9.18 3.30
CA ILE A 228 -21.02 9.92 4.47
C ILE A 228 -22.25 9.17 4.97
N GLY A 229 -22.23 8.76 6.24
CA GLY A 229 -23.38 8.11 6.86
C GLY A 229 -24.53 9.11 7.01
N ALA A 230 -25.75 8.62 6.81
CA ALA A 230 -26.96 9.33 7.23
C ALA A 230 -27.08 9.31 8.76
#